data_AF-A0AAW9IWW7-F1
#
_entry.id   AF-A0AAW9IWW7-F1
#
_cell.length_a   1.000
_cell.length_b   1.000
_cell.length_c   1.000
_cell.angle_alpha   90.00
_cell.angle_beta   90.00
_cell.angle_gamma   90.00
#
_symmetry.space_group_name_H-M   'P 1'
#
loop_
_entity.id
_entity.type
_entity.pdbx_description
1 polymer ?
#
loop_
_entity_poly.entity_id
_entity_poly.type
_entity_poly.pdbx_seq_one_letter_code
_entity_poly.pdbx_strand_id
1 'polypeptide(L)'
;ERVMMIEAGGQEIPEDVMISAIKFGFDSCQDIIKFQEEAMSRFGKEKMVPELYKPSEELENAIKEYASEMIKEAMWIKDKDERNAAMDEVNEKVYEEFEEKYPENLADVKEIIYNLQKEVVRDMLLNHHRRPDERAFDQVRPISCEVGILPRTHGTGLFTRGLTQVMT
;
A
#
# COMPACT_ATOMS: atom_id res chain seq x y z
N GLU A 1 19.77 10.24 3.82
CA GLU A 1 19.12 9.23 4.69
C GLU A 1 17.68 9.65 4.99
N ARG A 2 16.80 8.72 5.38
CA ARG A 2 15.37 8.96 5.65
C ARG A 2 14.92 8.19 6.90
N VAL A 3 13.91 8.70 7.59
CA VAL A 3 13.24 7.95 8.66
C VAL A 3 12.45 6.80 8.04
N MET A 4 12.66 5.58 8.54
CA MET A 4 12.03 4.36 8.00
C MET A 4 10.78 3.94 8.77
N MET A 5 10.79 4.07 10.10
CA MET A 5 9.70 3.66 10.99
C MET A 5 9.68 4.60 12.20
N ILE A 6 8.47 4.94 12.66
CA ILE A 6 8.23 5.71 13.87
C ILE A 6 7.13 4.99 14.65
N GLU A 7 7.39 4.73 15.93
CA GLU A 7 6.41 4.29 16.91
C GLU A 7 6.54 5.23 18.10
N ALA A 8 5.45 5.89 18.49
CA ALA A 8 5.48 6.91 19.53
C ALA A 8 4.15 7.01 20.29
N GLY A 9 4.23 7.34 21.57
CA GLY A 9 3.12 7.77 22.40
C GLY A 9 3.38 9.17 22.96
N GLY A 10 2.32 9.90 23.29
CA GLY A 10 2.44 11.26 23.83
C GLY A 10 1.23 11.67 24.67
N GLN A 11 1.43 12.66 25.53
CA GLN A 11 0.37 13.28 26.33
C GLN A 11 0.02 14.64 25.72
N GLU A 12 -0.81 14.64 24.68
CA GLU A 12 -1.30 15.86 24.01
C GLU A 12 -0.15 16.81 23.59
N ILE A 13 0.89 16.25 22.98
CA ILE A 13 2.10 16.98 22.58
C ILE A 13 1.82 17.77 21.27
N PRO A 14 2.23 19.04 21.17
CA PRO A 14 2.17 19.80 19.92
C PRO A 14 2.91 19.12 18.76
N GLU A 15 2.38 19.26 17.54
CA GLU A 15 2.93 18.58 16.35
C GLU A 15 4.36 19.01 16.04
N ASP A 16 4.70 20.29 16.21
CA ASP A 16 6.04 20.84 15.99
C ASP A 16 7.07 20.25 16.96
N VAL A 17 6.68 20.02 18.21
CA VAL A 17 7.49 19.34 19.22
C VAL A 17 7.69 17.87 18.85
N MET A 18 6.65 17.17 18.40
CA MET A 18 6.77 15.77 17.94
C MET A 18 7.70 15.64 16.73
N ILE A 19 7.58 16.52 15.73
CA ILE A 19 8.48 16.55 14.56
C ILE A 19 9.92 16.80 14.99
N SER A 20 10.13 17.74 15.92
CA SER A 20 11.46 18.04 16.45
C SER A 20 12.07 16.85 17.20
N ALA A 21 11.26 16.11 17.96
CA ALA A 21 11.70 14.91 18.66
C ALA A 21 12.10 13.78 17.69
N ILE A 22 11.32 13.57 16.62
CA ILE A 22 11.67 12.60 15.55
C ILE A 22 13.00 12.97 14.92
N LYS A 23 13.20 14.26 14.59
CA LYS A 23 14.47 14.74 14.02
C LYS A 23 15.64 14.55 14.97
N PHE A 24 15.46 14.89 16.24
CA PHE A 24 16.48 14.68 17.28
C PHE A 24 16.90 13.21 17.39
N GLY A 25 15.93 12.28 17.40
CA GLY A 25 16.21 10.85 17.42
C GLY A 25 16.94 10.38 16.16
N PHE A 26 16.51 10.85 14.99
CA PHE A 26 17.17 10.55 13.71
C PHE A 26 18.62 11.03 13.67
N ASP A 27 18.88 12.27 14.11
CA ASP A 27 20.22 12.87 14.16
C ASP A 27 21.12 12.12 15.17
N SER A 28 20.55 11.72 16.31
CA SER A 28 21.27 10.95 17.34
C SER A 28 21.66 9.55 16.87
N CYS A 29 20.87 8.93 15.99
CA CYS A 29 21.17 7.62 15.42
C CYS A 29 22.31 7.65 14.38
N GLN A 30 22.68 8.83 13.86
CA GLN A 30 23.69 8.96 12.80
C GLN A 30 25.05 8.40 13.21
N ASP A 31 25.46 8.64 14.46
CA ASP A 31 26.77 8.16 14.92
C ASP A 31 26.79 6.63 15.12
N ILE A 32 25.65 6.03 15.44
CA ILE A 32 25.49 4.57 15.47
C ILE A 32 25.62 3.99 14.06
N ILE A 33 24.99 4.63 13.06
CA ILE A 33 25.07 4.21 11.65
C ILE A 33 26.52 4.29 11.16
N LYS A 34 27.20 5.44 11.38
CA LYS A 34 28.62 5.59 11.03
C LYS A 34 29.49 4.52 11.67
N PHE A 35 29.26 4.23 12.95
CA PHE A 35 29.99 3.15 13.63
C PHE A 35 29.75 1.78 12.97
N GLN A 36 28.51 1.46 12.59
CA GLN A 36 28.20 0.21 11.89
C GLN A 36 28.87 0.14 10.51
N GLU A 37 28.89 1.25 9.76
CA GLU A 37 29.58 1.35 8.48
C GLU A 37 31.10 1.17 8.62
N GLU A 38 31.71 1.83 9.61
CA GLU A 38 33.13 1.65 9.94
C GLU A 38 33.45 0.20 10.34
N ALA A 39 32.62 -0.41 11.19
CA ALA A 39 32.78 -1.80 11.59
C ALA A 39 32.64 -2.76 10.41
N MET A 40 31.67 -2.53 9.51
CA MET A 40 31.51 -3.29 8.27
C MET A 40 32.71 -3.12 7.33
N SER A 41 33.30 -1.93 7.25
CA SER A 41 34.48 -1.70 6.41
C SER A 41 35.73 -2.45 6.91
N ARG A 42 35.88 -2.58 8.24
CA ARG A 42 37.07 -3.17 8.87
C ARG A 42 36.96 -4.68 9.08
N PHE A 43 35.76 -5.16 9.39
CA PHE A 43 35.53 -6.53 9.86
C PHE A 43 34.35 -7.21 9.16
N GLY A 44 33.66 -6.50 8.27
CA GLY A 44 32.49 -7.01 7.57
C GLY A 44 32.87 -8.10 6.56
N LYS A 45 31.92 -9.01 6.34
CA LYS A 45 31.99 -9.98 5.26
C LYS A 45 31.54 -9.33 3.96
N GLU A 46 32.03 -9.85 2.84
CA GLU A 46 31.53 -9.47 1.52
C GLU A 46 30.01 -9.73 1.46
N LYS A 47 29.25 -8.71 1.05
CA LYS A 47 27.81 -8.85 0.88
C LYS A 47 27.55 -9.69 -0.36
N MET A 48 26.76 -10.75 -0.20
CA MET A 48 26.24 -11.50 -1.34
C MET A 48 25.38 -10.56 -2.18
N VAL A 49 25.64 -10.50 -3.49
CA VAL A 49 24.75 -9.83 -4.44
C VAL A 49 23.67 -10.83 -4.82
N PRO A 50 22.41 -10.67 -4.38
CA PRO A 50 21.35 -11.57 -4.78
C PRO A 50 21.01 -11.30 -6.25
N GLU A 51 20.79 -12.37 -7.00
CA GLU A 51 20.09 -12.27 -8.28
C GLU A 51 18.62 -11.95 -7.97
N LEU A 52 18.19 -10.76 -8.37
CA LEU A 52 16.80 -10.34 -8.20
C LEU A 52 15.96 -11.00 -9.28
N TYR A 53 14.99 -11.79 -8.84
CA TYR A 53 13.98 -12.32 -9.73
C TYR A 53 13.14 -11.17 -10.31
N LYS A 54 12.89 -11.23 -11.61
CA LYS A 54 11.95 -10.36 -12.31
C LYS A 54 11.17 -11.20 -13.32
N PRO A 55 9.87 -10.94 -13.49
CA PRO A 55 9.12 -11.46 -14.63
C PRO A 55 9.83 -11.15 -15.96
N SER A 56 9.59 -12.00 -16.96
CA SER A 56 10.06 -11.73 -18.33
C SER A 56 9.48 -10.41 -18.85
N GLU A 57 10.32 -9.56 -19.45
CA GLU A 57 9.87 -8.31 -20.08
C GLU A 57 8.85 -8.57 -21.20
N GLU A 58 8.97 -9.70 -21.91
CA GLU A 58 8.02 -10.11 -22.95
C GLU A 58 6.62 -10.37 -22.36
N LEU A 59 6.56 -11.07 -21.22
CA LEU A 59 5.31 -11.34 -20.51
C LEU A 59 4.70 -10.05 -19.95
N GLU A 60 5.53 -9.19 -19.35
CA GLU A 60 5.08 -7.90 -18.82
C GLU A 60 4.49 -7.01 -19.91
N ASN A 61 5.15 -6.90 -21.05
CA ASN A 61 4.66 -6.11 -22.18
C ASN A 61 3.38 -6.69 -22.78
N ALA A 62 3.29 -8.01 -22.95
CA ALA A 62 2.10 -8.65 -23.47
C ALA A 62 0.88 -8.45 -22.56
N ILE A 63 1.04 -8.57 -21.23
CA ILE A 63 -0.04 -8.30 -20.27
C ILE A 63 -0.39 -6.82 -20.25
N LYS A 64 0.61 -5.92 -20.33
CA LYS A 64 0.37 -4.48 -20.44
C LYS A 64 -0.49 -4.14 -21.65
N GLU A 65 -0.15 -4.65 -22.83
CA GLU A 65 -0.91 -4.38 -24.05
C GLU A 65 -2.34 -4.91 -23.97
N TYR A 66 -2.54 -6.09 -23.37
CA TYR A 66 -3.85 -6.72 -23.27
C TYR A 66 -4.74 -6.10 -22.19
N ALA A 67 -4.21 -5.87 -20.98
CA ALA A 67 -5.01 -5.62 -19.79
C ALA A 67 -5.02 -4.16 -19.32
N SER A 68 -4.12 -3.29 -19.80
CA SER A 68 -3.96 -1.94 -19.21
C SER A 68 -5.25 -1.13 -19.21
N GLU A 69 -6.00 -1.10 -20.32
CA GLU A 69 -7.25 -0.34 -20.39
C GLU A 69 -8.34 -0.98 -19.52
N MET A 70 -8.45 -2.32 -19.52
CA MET A 70 -9.41 -3.04 -18.68
C MET A 70 -9.18 -2.79 -17.18
N ILE A 71 -7.91 -2.84 -16.75
CA ILE A 71 -7.52 -2.52 -15.36
C ILE A 71 -7.85 -1.06 -15.07
N LYS A 72 -7.57 -0.14 -15.99
CA LYS A 72 -7.88 1.28 -15.80
C LYS A 72 -9.37 1.53 -15.64
N GLU A 73 -10.21 0.95 -16.49
CA GLU A 73 -11.66 1.03 -16.40
C GLU A 73 -12.17 0.49 -15.07
N ALA A 74 -11.73 -0.71 -14.68
CA ALA A 74 -12.09 -1.33 -13.41
C ALA A 74 -11.67 -0.46 -12.20
N MET A 75 -10.43 0.05 -12.20
CA MET A 75 -9.91 0.88 -11.11
C MET A 75 -10.58 2.25 -11.00
N TRP A 76 -11.26 2.72 -12.05
CA TRP A 76 -12.05 3.95 -12.03
C TRP A 76 -13.41 3.80 -11.33
N ILE A 77 -13.84 2.56 -11.04
CA ILE A 77 -15.07 2.26 -10.30
C ILE A 77 -14.92 2.70 -8.84
N LYS A 78 -15.90 3.48 -8.39
CA LYS A 78 -15.92 4.10 -7.06
C LYS A 78 -16.19 3.08 -5.96
N ASP A 79 -17.27 2.31 -6.12
CA ASP A 79 -17.67 1.33 -5.13
C ASP A 79 -16.61 0.23 -5.01
N LYS A 80 -16.30 -0.16 -3.77
CA LYS A 80 -15.20 -1.09 -3.52
C LYS A 80 -15.55 -2.49 -4.01
N ASP A 81 -16.78 -2.93 -3.79
CA ASP A 81 -17.19 -4.29 -4.07
C ASP A 81 -17.41 -4.46 -5.58
N GLU A 82 -18.00 -3.46 -6.25
CA GLU A 82 -18.09 -3.41 -7.71
C GLU A 82 -16.71 -3.37 -8.37
N ARG A 83 -15.77 -2.56 -7.85
CA ARG A 83 -14.40 -2.52 -8.36
C ARG A 83 -13.70 -3.86 -8.19
N ASN A 84 -13.86 -4.51 -7.04
CA ASN A 84 -13.25 -5.81 -6.79
C ASN A 84 -13.81 -6.86 -7.75
N ALA A 85 -15.13 -6.90 -7.95
CA ALA A 85 -15.76 -7.82 -8.91
C ALA A 85 -15.25 -7.57 -10.35
N ALA A 86 -15.18 -6.31 -10.78
CA ALA A 86 -14.64 -5.97 -12.10
C ALA A 86 -13.15 -6.38 -12.23
N MET A 87 -12.35 -6.19 -11.18
CA MET A 87 -10.96 -6.64 -11.18
C MET A 87 -10.83 -8.17 -11.18
N ASP A 88 -11.74 -8.89 -10.54
CA ASP A 88 -11.78 -10.35 -10.58
C ASP A 88 -12.09 -10.84 -12.00
N GLU A 89 -13.05 -10.22 -12.71
CA GLU A 89 -13.32 -10.51 -14.13
C GLU A 89 -12.10 -10.21 -15.03
N VAL A 90 -11.37 -9.13 -14.76
CA VAL A 90 -10.13 -8.81 -15.49
C VAL A 90 -9.06 -9.87 -15.21
N ASN A 91 -8.89 -10.27 -13.96
CA ASN A 91 -7.96 -11.32 -13.59
C ASN A 91 -8.29 -12.63 -14.32
N GLU A 92 -9.55 -13.06 -14.32
CA GLU A 92 -10.01 -14.26 -15.02
C GLU A 92 -9.66 -14.21 -16.51
N LYS A 93 -9.98 -13.11 -17.21
CA LYS A 93 -9.67 -12.94 -18.63
C LYS A 93 -8.17 -13.00 -18.93
N VAL A 94 -7.34 -12.37 -18.07
CA VAL A 94 -5.89 -12.42 -18.23
C VAL A 94 -5.36 -13.82 -17.93
N TYR A 95 -5.91 -14.52 -16.93
CA TYR A 95 -5.52 -15.90 -16.67
C TYR A 95 -5.88 -16.81 -17.85
N GLU A 96 -7.10 -16.75 -18.38
CA GLU A 96 -7.51 -17.55 -19.54
C GLU A 96 -6.62 -17.31 -20.77
N GLU A 97 -6.23 -16.07 -21.04
CA GLU A 97 -5.41 -15.72 -22.21
C GLU A 97 -3.92 -16.13 -22.08
N PHE A 98 -3.40 -16.17 -20.85
CA PHE A 98 -1.96 -16.36 -20.58
C PHE A 98 -1.62 -17.70 -19.90
N GLU A 99 -2.59 -18.44 -19.35
CA GLU A 99 -2.38 -19.74 -18.72
C GLU A 99 -1.86 -20.79 -19.70
N GLU A 100 -2.41 -20.84 -20.93
CA GLU A 100 -1.93 -21.77 -21.96
C GLU A 100 -0.56 -21.36 -22.53
N LYS A 101 -0.27 -20.06 -22.56
CA LYS A 101 0.97 -19.51 -23.14
C LYS A 101 2.14 -19.55 -22.16
N TYR A 102 1.85 -19.43 -20.86
CA TYR A 102 2.84 -19.32 -19.78
C TYR A 102 2.41 -20.10 -18.52
N PRO A 103 2.20 -21.42 -18.60
CA PRO A 103 1.68 -22.22 -17.48
C PRO A 103 2.59 -22.22 -16.24
N GLU A 104 3.89 -21.97 -16.41
CA GLU A 104 4.86 -21.92 -15.31
C GLU A 104 5.00 -20.52 -14.67
N ASN A 105 4.41 -19.47 -15.27
CA ASN A 105 4.59 -18.08 -14.85
C ASN A 105 3.31 -17.44 -14.27
N LEU A 106 2.33 -18.22 -13.83
CA LEU A 106 1.08 -17.70 -13.27
C LEU A 106 1.28 -16.75 -12.07
N ALA A 107 2.35 -16.96 -11.29
CA ALA A 107 2.73 -16.05 -10.21
C ALA A 107 3.17 -14.67 -10.73
N ASP A 108 3.92 -14.65 -11.84
CA ASP A 108 4.36 -13.43 -12.49
C ASP A 108 3.19 -12.65 -13.07
N VAL A 109 2.23 -13.35 -13.70
CA VAL A 109 0.99 -12.75 -14.23
C VAL A 109 0.29 -11.95 -13.12
N LYS A 110 0.14 -12.55 -11.94
CA LYS A 110 -0.49 -11.90 -10.78
C LYS A 110 0.30 -10.66 -10.33
N GLU A 111 1.62 -10.78 -10.25
CA GLU A 111 2.50 -9.69 -9.83
C GLU A 111 2.44 -8.52 -10.82
N ILE A 112 2.48 -8.82 -12.13
CA ILE A 112 2.38 -7.82 -13.20
C ILE A 112 1.04 -7.08 -13.11
N ILE A 113 -0.09 -7.80 -13.03
CA ILE A 113 -1.42 -7.17 -12.88
C ILE A 113 -1.46 -6.28 -11.64
N TYR A 114 -0.92 -6.74 -10.51
CA TYR A 114 -0.87 -5.95 -9.28
C TYR A 114 -0.02 -4.69 -9.41
N ASN A 115 1.11 -4.76 -10.12
CA ASN A 115 1.95 -3.61 -10.42
C ASN A 115 1.23 -2.62 -11.34
N LEU A 116 0.49 -3.09 -12.35
CA LEU A 116 -0.34 -2.23 -13.20
C LEU A 116 -1.42 -1.51 -12.40
N GLN A 117 -2.12 -2.21 -11.49
CA GLN A 117 -3.10 -1.56 -10.59
C GLN A 117 -2.44 -0.44 -9.77
N LYS A 118 -1.22 -0.65 -9.25
CA LYS A 118 -0.48 0.37 -8.51
C LYS A 118 -0.14 1.57 -9.37
N GLU A 119 0.33 1.35 -10.59
CA GLU A 119 0.66 2.41 -11.54
C GLU A 119 -0.57 3.24 -11.86
N VAL A 120 -1.70 2.58 -12.16
CA VAL A 120 -3.00 3.21 -12.43
C VAL A 120 -3.46 4.05 -11.25
N VAL A 121 -3.44 3.53 -10.01
CA VAL A 121 -3.84 4.32 -8.81
C VAL A 121 -2.88 5.49 -8.58
N ARG A 122 -1.58 5.30 -8.82
CA ARG A 122 -0.58 6.36 -8.65
C ARG A 122 -0.80 7.49 -9.67
N ASP A 123 -1.13 7.14 -10.91
CA ASP A 123 -1.51 8.08 -11.96
C ASP A 123 -2.80 8.86 -11.61
N MET A 124 -3.83 8.16 -11.12
CA MET A 124 -5.06 8.79 -10.63
C MET A 124 -4.77 9.88 -9.58
N LEU A 125 -3.90 9.57 -8.62
CA LEU A 125 -3.58 10.48 -7.52
C LEU A 125 -2.71 11.66 -7.97
N LEU A 126 -1.68 11.41 -8.79
CA LEU A 126 -0.68 12.42 -9.15
C LEU A 126 -1.11 13.30 -10.34
N ASN A 127 -1.72 12.71 -11.36
CA ASN A 127 -2.05 13.40 -12.60
C ASN A 127 -3.53 13.82 -12.63
N HIS A 128 -4.43 12.95 -12.20
CA HIS A 128 -5.87 13.22 -12.23
C HIS A 128 -6.42 13.84 -10.92
N HIS A 129 -5.58 13.99 -9.89
CA HIS A 129 -5.96 14.53 -8.58
C HIS A 129 -7.22 13.84 -8.00
N ARG A 130 -7.38 12.55 -8.30
CA ARG A 130 -8.57 11.76 -7.98
C ARG A 130 -8.17 10.55 -7.15
N ARG A 131 -8.93 10.32 -6.07
CA ARG A 131 -8.83 9.09 -5.27
C ARG A 131 -9.75 8.02 -5.86
N PRO A 132 -9.48 6.71 -5.63
CA PRO A 132 -10.36 5.64 -6.06
C PRO A 132 -11.81 5.75 -5.56
N ASP A 133 -12.02 6.37 -4.39
CA ASP A 133 -13.35 6.61 -3.83
C ASP A 133 -13.86 8.05 -4.05
N GLU A 134 -13.19 8.80 -4.93
CA GLU A 134 -13.53 10.17 -5.35
C GLU A 134 -13.51 11.25 -4.26
N ARG A 135 -13.02 10.91 -3.06
CA ARG A 135 -12.89 11.92 -2.01
C ARG A 135 -11.85 12.96 -2.38
N ALA A 136 -12.01 14.17 -1.83
CA ALA A 136 -10.90 15.11 -1.79
C ALA A 136 -9.76 14.56 -0.89
N PHE A 137 -8.55 15.10 -1.05
CA PHE A 137 -7.39 14.65 -0.29
C PHE A 137 -7.49 14.98 1.20
N ASP A 138 -8.19 16.06 1.54
CA ASP A 138 -8.48 16.53 2.89
C ASP A 138 -9.83 16.02 3.45
N GLN A 139 -10.61 15.30 2.64
CA GLN A 139 -11.93 14.80 3.04
C GLN A 139 -11.85 13.47 3.80
N VAL A 140 -12.38 13.48 5.02
CA VAL A 140 -12.61 12.28 5.85
C VAL A 140 -13.89 11.56 5.41
N ARG A 141 -13.91 10.22 5.52
CA ARG A 141 -15.12 9.41 5.24
C ARG A 141 -16.23 9.69 6.27
N PRO A 142 -17.52 9.43 5.96
CA PRO A 142 -18.61 9.57 6.92
C PRO A 142 -18.34 8.82 8.22
N ILE A 143 -18.69 9.43 9.35
CA ILE A 143 -18.49 8.90 10.70
C ILE A 143 -19.84 8.72 11.38
N SER A 144 -20.03 7.57 12.04
CA SER A 144 -21.10 7.35 13.01
C SER A 144 -20.55 6.79 14.32
N CYS A 145 -21.19 7.18 15.41
CA CYS A 145 -20.81 6.77 16.77
C CYS A 145 -22.07 6.40 17.56
N GLU A 146 -22.09 5.20 18.12
CA GLU A 146 -23.14 4.73 19.03
C GLU A 146 -22.52 4.25 20.33
N VAL A 147 -23.24 4.40 21.45
CA VAL A 147 -22.79 3.99 22.78
C VAL A 147 -23.88 3.22 23.51
N GLY A 148 -23.50 2.31 24.39
CA GLY A 148 -24.44 1.54 25.22
C GLY A 148 -25.31 0.56 24.43
N ILE A 149 -24.83 0.08 23.28
CA ILE A 149 -25.58 -0.81 22.39
C ILE A 149 -25.74 -2.23 22.96
N LEU A 150 -24.86 -2.65 23.87
CA LEU A 150 -24.93 -3.97 24.50
C LEU A 150 -25.55 -3.88 25.90
N PRO A 151 -26.59 -4.69 26.19
CA PRO A 151 -27.41 -4.53 27.41
C PRO A 151 -26.75 -5.00 28.70
N ARG A 152 -25.56 -5.64 28.64
CA ARG A 152 -24.91 -6.30 29.79
C ARG A 152 -23.47 -5.87 30.04
N THR A 153 -22.87 -5.08 29.17
CA THR A 153 -21.50 -4.58 29.34
C THR A 153 -21.50 -3.33 30.22
N HIS A 154 -20.42 -3.07 30.98
CA HIS A 154 -20.29 -1.80 31.71
C HIS A 154 -20.28 -0.58 30.79
N GLY A 155 -19.71 -0.72 29.60
CA GLY A 155 -19.73 0.28 28.54
C GLY A 155 -19.55 -0.42 27.20
N THR A 156 -20.10 0.19 26.16
CA THR A 156 -19.89 -0.22 24.77
C THR A 156 -19.86 1.01 23.88
N GLY A 157 -19.02 0.98 22.85
CA GLY A 157 -18.97 1.96 21.78
C GLY A 157 -18.89 1.27 20.42
N LEU A 158 -19.70 1.71 19.46
CA LEU A 158 -19.58 1.32 18.06
C LEU A 158 -19.18 2.54 17.26
N PHE A 159 -17.96 2.51 16.73
CA PHE A 159 -17.42 3.57 15.89
C PHE A 159 -17.31 3.06 14.45
N THR A 160 -17.91 3.79 13.51
CA THR A 160 -17.81 3.48 12.08
C THR A 160 -17.26 4.68 11.33
N ARG A 161 -16.25 4.46 10.49
CA ARG A 161 -15.68 5.46 9.57
C ARG A 161 -15.60 4.88 8.16
N GLY A 162 -16.59 5.18 7.33
CA GLY A 162 -16.78 4.54 6.02
C GLY A 162 -16.96 3.03 6.16
N LEU A 163 -16.18 2.24 5.42
CA LEU A 163 -16.24 0.76 5.44
C LEU A 163 -15.42 0.12 6.57
N THR A 164 -14.99 0.90 7.57
CA THR A 164 -14.24 0.40 8.72
C THR A 164 -15.06 0.61 9.98
N GLN A 165 -15.32 -0.47 10.72
CA GLN A 165 -16.10 -0.46 11.95
C GLN A 165 -15.32 -1.13 13.08
N VAL A 166 -15.41 -0.56 14.28
CA VAL A 166 -14.82 -1.10 15.51
C VAL A 166 -15.87 -1.05 16.61
N MET A 167 -16.01 -2.15 17.34
CA MET A 167 -16.80 -2.22 18.57
C MET A 167 -15.83 -2.37 19.75
N THR A 168 -15.93 -1.44 20.71
CA THR A 168 -15.13 -1.38 21.94
C THR A 168 -15.99 -1.58 23.17
#